data_AF-A0A9P7U624-F1
#
_entry.id   AF-A0A9P7U624-F1
#
_cell.length_a   1.000
_cell.length_b   1.000
_cell.length_c   1.000
_cell.angle_alpha   90.00
_cell.angle_beta   90.00
_cell.angle_gamma   90.00
#
_symmetry.space_group_name_H-M   'P 1'
#
loop_
_entity.id
_entity.type
_entity.pdbx_description
1 polymer ?
#
loop_
_entity_poly.entity_id
_entity_poly.type
_entity_poly.pdbx_seq_one_letter_code
_entity_poly.pdbx_strand_id
1 'polypeptide(L)'
;PSEDSPSPKEVRIVSPTKSCRTDFIFIFISPPLHFYLLTRPPLPRIRQSPISFPHLPFTTAKLDSSVVMSNAPPPALLPPPEGIFRTFEDLLTSVQRVAKDQGYGVVKLRASNYRDGKPTRYDLVCDRGGVKYSSTAKKRNPSTRKVDCPWRAKAVCEVQLGNQWRFAVQEGSHNHEPRIATAPPGQENTPLAQSIRSFTNKIDRLNHDMNQGFGRIEQALDTMNKRLENLENRAGGYEPRFQNMESRLQGMEARGSMELPMDDVDARLLSSSVM
;
A
#
# COMPACT_ATOMS: atom_id res chain seq x y z
N PRO A 1 -51.88 -20.64 -48.49
CA PRO A 1 -51.14 -19.91 -47.45
C PRO A 1 -50.97 -18.43 -47.87
N SER A 2 -52.01 -17.59 -47.79
CA SER A 2 -52.53 -16.98 -46.56
C SER A 2 -51.41 -16.59 -45.59
N GLU A 3 -51.11 -15.30 -45.48
CA GLU A 3 -51.46 -14.58 -44.27
C GLU A 3 -51.43 -13.06 -44.48
N ASP A 4 -52.46 -12.47 -43.91
CA ASP A 4 -52.97 -11.11 -44.09
C ASP A 4 -52.32 -10.15 -43.09
N SER A 5 -52.37 -8.86 -43.42
CA SER A 5 -51.89 -7.75 -42.58
C SER A 5 -52.71 -7.60 -41.29
N PRO A 6 -52.22 -6.87 -40.26
CA PRO A 6 -52.77 -5.53 -40.10
C PRO A 6 -51.85 -4.45 -39.48
N SER A 7 -52.19 -3.21 -39.85
CA SER A 7 -51.73 -1.90 -39.37
C SER A 7 -52.06 -1.58 -37.89
N PRO A 8 -51.26 -0.75 -37.20
CA PRO A 8 -51.65 -0.14 -35.93
C PRO A 8 -52.42 1.18 -36.12
N LYS A 9 -53.57 1.30 -35.46
CA LYS A 9 -54.45 2.47 -35.45
C LYS A 9 -53.92 3.55 -34.50
N GLU A 10 -53.81 4.74 -35.07
CA GLU A 10 -53.60 6.04 -34.42
C GLU A 10 -54.81 6.40 -33.54
N VAL A 11 -54.56 6.77 -32.28
CA VAL A 11 -55.54 7.47 -31.43
C VAL A 11 -54.87 8.72 -30.89
N ARG A 12 -55.44 9.85 -31.28
CA ARG A 12 -55.01 11.20 -30.97
C ARG A 12 -56.18 11.91 -30.27
N ILE A 13 -55.84 12.92 -29.45
CA ILE A 13 -56.71 13.98 -28.87
C ILE A 13 -57.54 13.43 -27.66
N VAL A 14 -57.68 14.07 -26.49
CA VAL A 14 -58.02 15.48 -26.19
C VAL A 14 -57.65 15.81 -24.73
N SER A 15 -56.99 16.94 -24.52
CA SER A 15 -56.91 17.68 -23.25
C SER A 15 -58.19 18.47 -23.00
N PRO A 16 -58.61 18.67 -21.74
CA PRO A 16 -59.26 19.93 -21.39
C PRO A 16 -58.63 20.62 -20.19
N THR A 17 -58.45 21.92 -20.37
CA THR A 17 -58.15 22.95 -19.38
C THR A 17 -59.35 23.20 -18.45
N LYS A 18 -59.05 23.61 -17.19
CA LYS A 18 -59.82 24.50 -16.26
C LYS A 18 -59.14 24.38 -14.88
N SER A 19 -58.31 25.33 -14.44
CA SER A 19 -58.64 26.64 -13.85
C SER A 19 -59.69 26.59 -12.75
N CYS A 20 -59.23 26.55 -11.50
CA CYS A 20 -59.89 27.18 -10.35
C CYS A 20 -58.83 27.70 -9.38
N ARG A 21 -58.74 29.02 -9.30
CA ARG A 21 -58.04 29.80 -8.28
C ARG A 21 -58.58 29.45 -6.90
N THR A 22 -57.69 29.36 -5.91
CA THR A 22 -58.05 29.69 -4.54
C THR A 22 -56.84 30.33 -3.90
N ASP A 23 -56.94 31.65 -3.73
CA ASP A 23 -55.99 32.48 -3.03
C ASP A 23 -55.96 32.08 -1.55
N PHE A 24 -54.79 31.72 -1.04
CA PHE A 24 -54.52 31.76 0.38
C PHE A 24 -53.27 32.59 0.62
N ILE A 25 -53.53 33.84 0.98
CA ILE A 25 -52.60 34.80 1.53
C ILE A 25 -52.06 34.20 2.84
N PHE A 26 -50.77 33.84 2.87
CA PHE A 26 -50.04 33.71 4.13
C PHE A 26 -49.02 34.83 4.22
N ILE A 27 -49.31 35.71 5.17
CA ILE A 27 -48.57 36.90 5.53
C ILE A 27 -47.18 36.48 6.02
N PHE A 28 -46.15 37.03 5.38
CA PHE A 28 -44.79 37.09 5.90
C PHE A 28 -44.80 37.89 7.20
N ILE A 29 -44.48 37.23 8.32
CA ILE A 29 -44.06 37.92 9.54
C ILE A 29 -42.62 37.45 9.84
N SER A 30 -41.67 38.24 9.34
CA SER A 30 -40.32 38.30 9.90
C SER A 30 -40.39 38.93 11.30
N PRO A 31 -39.73 38.36 12.32
CA PRO A 31 -39.28 39.14 13.46
C PRO A 31 -37.82 39.60 13.26
N PRO A 32 -37.46 40.74 13.87
CA PRO A 32 -36.31 41.54 13.46
C PRO A 32 -35.01 41.10 14.13
N LEU A 33 -33.91 41.38 13.42
CA LEU A 33 -32.57 41.44 13.98
C LEU A 33 -32.52 42.54 15.06
N HIS A 34 -32.27 42.15 16.30
CA HIS A 34 -31.82 43.07 17.33
C HIS A 34 -30.36 42.79 17.66
N PHE A 35 -29.53 43.74 17.22
CA PHE A 35 -28.23 44.08 17.77
C PHE A 35 -28.32 44.11 19.31
N TYR A 36 -27.47 43.30 19.97
CA TYR A 36 -27.03 43.60 21.32
C TYR A 36 -25.50 43.67 21.33
N LEU A 37 -25.03 44.91 21.49
CA LEU A 37 -23.66 45.24 21.82
C LEU A 37 -23.33 44.77 23.25
N LEU A 38 -22.09 44.30 23.38
CA LEU A 38 -21.21 44.30 24.55
C LEU A 38 -21.87 44.43 25.94
N THR A 39 -21.64 43.42 26.80
CA THR A 39 -20.93 43.63 28.07
C THR A 39 -20.53 42.28 28.67
N ARG A 40 -19.23 42.12 28.90
CA ARG A 40 -18.57 40.94 29.45
C ARG A 40 -18.52 41.10 30.98
N PRO A 41 -19.13 40.24 31.81
CA PRO A 41 -18.93 40.30 33.25
C PRO A 41 -17.55 39.73 33.65
N PRO A 42 -16.86 40.31 34.64
CA PRO A 42 -15.52 39.90 35.04
C PRO A 42 -15.53 38.60 35.87
N LEU A 43 -14.55 37.74 35.60
CA LEU A 43 -14.28 36.51 36.36
C LEU A 43 -13.82 36.83 37.80
N PRO A 44 -14.30 36.09 38.82
CA PRO A 44 -13.81 36.24 40.18
C PRO A 44 -12.39 35.69 40.34
N ARG A 45 -11.53 36.51 40.96
CA ARG A 45 -10.13 36.25 41.28
C ARG A 45 -10.03 35.30 42.48
N ILE A 46 -9.66 34.05 42.24
CA ILE A 46 -9.37 33.08 43.31
C ILE A 46 -7.98 33.41 43.90
N ARG A 47 -7.96 33.69 45.20
CA ARG A 47 -6.75 33.85 46.03
C ARG A 47 -6.04 32.50 46.15
N GLN A 48 -4.80 32.43 45.68
CA GLN A 48 -3.91 31.32 45.99
C GLN A 48 -3.25 31.58 47.36
N SER A 49 -3.45 30.68 48.31
CA SER A 49 -2.63 30.57 49.52
C SER A 49 -1.48 29.58 49.27
N PRO A 50 -0.25 29.85 49.74
CA PRO A 50 0.86 28.93 49.54
C PRO A 50 0.70 27.70 50.44
N ILE A 51 0.57 26.53 49.82
CA ILE A 51 0.59 25.24 50.52
C ILE A 51 2.05 24.84 50.71
N SER A 52 2.42 24.66 51.98
CA SER A 52 3.70 24.12 52.45
C SER A 52 3.85 22.66 52.04
N PHE A 53 4.99 22.29 51.45
CA PHE A 53 5.35 20.91 51.13
C PHE A 53 6.15 20.30 52.30
N PRO A 54 5.65 19.25 52.98
CA PRO A 54 6.52 18.36 53.74
C PRO A 54 7.07 17.26 52.83
N HIS A 55 8.38 17.08 52.91
CA HIS A 55 9.17 16.03 52.30
C HIS A 55 8.81 14.67 52.91
N LEU A 56 8.58 13.66 52.08
CA LEU A 56 8.42 12.28 52.51
C LEU A 56 9.74 11.52 52.32
N PRO A 57 10.18 10.68 53.27
CA PRO A 57 11.34 9.83 53.12
C PRO A 57 11.04 8.64 52.22
N PHE A 58 12.00 8.36 51.32
CA PHE A 58 12.04 7.20 50.44
C PHE A 58 12.02 5.92 51.30
N THR A 59 10.95 5.12 51.18
CA THR A 59 10.92 3.76 51.76
C THR A 59 10.59 2.78 50.65
N THR A 60 11.56 1.93 50.34
CA THR A 60 11.44 0.81 49.40
C THR A 60 10.63 -0.32 50.05
N ALA A 61 9.47 -0.65 49.51
CA ALA A 61 8.71 -1.84 49.90
C ALA A 61 8.45 -2.72 48.67
N LYS A 62 8.77 -4.00 48.86
CA LYS A 62 8.78 -5.10 47.89
C LYS A 62 7.41 -5.29 47.22
N LEU A 63 7.43 -5.43 45.88
CA LEU A 63 6.34 -5.97 45.09
C LEU A 63 6.31 -7.49 45.27
N ASP A 64 5.30 -7.97 45.99
CA ASP A 64 4.76 -9.33 45.83
C ASP A 64 3.66 -9.24 44.77
N SER A 65 3.96 -9.76 43.58
CA SER A 65 3.06 -9.74 42.42
C SER A 65 2.34 -11.08 42.31
N SER A 66 1.26 -11.23 43.09
CA SER A 66 0.20 -12.19 42.80
C SER A 66 -1.11 -11.42 42.55
N VAL A 67 -1.16 -10.68 41.45
CA VAL A 67 -2.41 -10.07 40.97
C VAL A 67 -3.10 -11.05 40.04
N VAL A 68 -4.14 -11.64 40.62
CA VAL A 68 -5.29 -12.31 40.01
C VAL A 68 -5.57 -11.81 38.59
N MET A 69 -5.56 -12.72 37.62
CA MET A 69 -5.98 -12.46 36.24
C MET A 69 -7.49 -12.16 36.21
N SER A 70 -7.85 -10.89 36.29
CA SER A 70 -9.19 -10.41 35.97
C SER A 70 -9.34 -10.44 34.46
N ASN A 71 -9.98 -11.49 33.94
CA ASN A 71 -10.44 -11.56 32.56
C ASN A 71 -11.61 -10.59 32.38
N ALA A 72 -11.30 -9.29 32.21
CA ALA A 72 -12.27 -8.27 31.90
C ALA A 72 -12.67 -8.39 30.41
N PRO A 73 -13.96 -8.53 30.06
CA PRO A 73 -14.38 -8.49 28.68
C PRO A 73 -14.06 -7.10 28.08
N PRO A 74 -13.61 -7.04 26.81
CA PRO A 74 -13.27 -5.78 26.13
C PRO A 74 -14.46 -4.81 26.07
N PRO A 75 -14.21 -3.49 25.95
CA PRO A 75 -15.22 -2.46 26.15
C PRO A 75 -16.45 -2.69 25.26
N ALA A 76 -17.59 -2.88 25.91
CA ALA A 76 -18.87 -3.17 25.27
C ALA A 76 -19.29 -1.98 24.39
N LEU A 77 -19.08 -2.13 23.07
CA LEU A 77 -19.72 -1.28 22.07
C LEU A 77 -21.24 -1.52 22.18
N LEU A 78 -21.96 -0.51 22.66
CA LEU A 78 -23.40 -0.60 22.89
C LEU A 78 -24.10 -0.95 21.56
N PRO A 79 -24.89 -2.03 21.48
CA PRO A 79 -25.60 -2.35 20.25
C PRO A 79 -26.52 -1.19 19.86
N PRO A 80 -26.59 -0.80 18.57
CA PRO A 80 -27.53 0.23 18.13
C PRO A 80 -28.95 -0.13 18.57
N PRO A 81 -29.75 0.84 19.06
CA PRO A 81 -31.07 0.56 19.61
C PRO A 81 -31.92 -0.18 18.59
N GLU A 82 -32.46 -1.32 19.02
CA GLU A 82 -33.40 -2.09 18.20
C GLU A 82 -34.63 -1.23 17.96
N GLY A 83 -34.92 -0.99 16.68
CA GLY A 83 -35.89 0.01 16.26
C GLY A 83 -36.73 -0.49 15.11
N ILE A 84 -37.91 0.11 15.00
CA ILE A 84 -38.80 -0.05 13.86
C ILE A 84 -38.60 1.18 12.97
N PHE A 85 -38.33 0.96 11.68
CA PHE A 85 -38.01 2.00 10.72
C PHE A 85 -38.99 1.98 9.55
N ARG A 86 -39.25 3.15 8.96
CA ARG A 86 -40.20 3.28 7.83
C ARG A 86 -39.67 2.66 6.55
N THR A 87 -38.37 2.83 6.30
CA THR A 87 -37.70 2.29 5.11
C THR A 87 -36.40 1.61 5.52
N PHE A 88 -35.94 0.69 4.67
CA PHE A 88 -34.66 0.01 4.88
C PHE A 88 -33.47 0.99 4.83
N GLU A 89 -33.57 2.02 3.99
CA GLU A 89 -32.52 3.02 3.85
C GLU A 89 -32.35 3.86 5.11
N ASP A 90 -33.46 4.24 5.75
CA ASP A 90 -33.46 4.96 7.03
C ASP A 90 -32.87 4.09 8.16
N LEU A 91 -33.29 2.82 8.24
CA LEU A 91 -32.71 1.82 9.15
C LEU A 91 -31.19 1.74 8.97
N LEU A 92 -30.73 1.52 7.72
CA LEU A 92 -29.32 1.34 7.44
C LEU A 92 -28.52 2.60 7.76
N THR A 93 -29.05 3.78 7.43
CA THR A 93 -28.41 5.07 7.70
C THR A 93 -28.27 5.32 9.20
N SER A 94 -29.31 5.03 9.97
CA SER A 94 -29.29 5.13 11.43
C SER A 94 -28.27 4.17 12.05
N VAL A 95 -28.31 2.89 11.66
CA VAL A 95 -27.37 1.86 12.15
C VAL A 95 -25.93 2.20 11.77
N GLN A 96 -25.69 2.64 10.54
CA GLN A 96 -24.34 3.03 10.09
C GLN A 96 -23.83 4.28 10.79
N ARG A 97 -24.70 5.22 11.19
CA ARG A 97 -24.30 6.39 11.97
C ARG A 97 -23.77 5.96 13.34
N VAL A 98 -24.55 5.18 14.08
CA VAL A 98 -24.16 4.66 15.40
C VAL A 98 -22.91 3.80 15.31
N ALA A 99 -22.82 2.92 14.30
CA ALA A 99 -21.63 2.09 14.08
C ALA A 99 -20.38 2.93 13.80
N LYS A 100 -20.50 4.01 13.00
CA LYS A 100 -19.38 4.93 12.73
C LYS A 100 -18.90 5.63 13.99
N ASP A 101 -19.81 6.08 14.85
CA ASP A 101 -19.47 6.71 16.14
C ASP A 101 -18.73 5.72 17.06
N GLN A 102 -19.06 4.42 16.95
CA GLN A 102 -18.39 3.33 17.65
C GLN A 102 -17.14 2.80 16.93
N GLY A 103 -16.78 3.37 15.78
CA GLY A 103 -15.59 2.99 15.02
C GLY A 103 -15.71 1.68 14.23
N TYR A 104 -16.88 1.20 13.85
CA TYR A 104 -16.97 0.07 12.90
C TYR A 104 -17.92 0.36 11.74
N GLY A 105 -17.73 -0.34 10.63
CA GLY A 105 -18.62 -0.24 9.47
C GLY A 105 -19.65 -1.36 9.48
N VAL A 106 -20.87 -1.07 9.05
CA VAL A 106 -21.93 -2.07 8.82
C VAL A 106 -22.25 -2.16 7.33
N VAL A 107 -22.17 -3.37 6.77
CA VAL A 107 -22.38 -3.66 5.35
C VAL A 107 -23.44 -4.75 5.14
N LYS A 108 -24.10 -4.72 3.98
CA LYS A 108 -25.09 -5.73 3.59
C LYS A 108 -24.36 -7.01 3.14
N LEU A 109 -24.63 -8.13 3.80
CA LEU A 109 -24.06 -9.43 3.43
C LEU A 109 -24.91 -10.13 2.38
N ARG A 110 -26.20 -10.32 2.69
CA ARG A 110 -27.13 -11.03 1.80
C ARG A 110 -28.53 -10.45 1.91
N ALA A 111 -29.25 -10.52 0.81
CA ALA A 111 -30.68 -10.26 0.72
C ALA A 111 -31.41 -11.60 0.58
N SER A 112 -32.57 -11.73 1.23
CA SER A 112 -33.35 -12.96 1.24
C SER A 112 -34.84 -12.66 1.42
N ASN A 113 -35.66 -13.70 1.31
CA ASN A 113 -37.12 -13.64 1.50
C ASN A 113 -37.74 -12.59 0.56
N TYR A 114 -37.77 -12.88 -0.74
CA TYR A 114 -38.27 -11.94 -1.74
C TYR A 114 -39.80 -12.03 -1.82
N ARG A 115 -40.48 -10.88 -1.88
CA ARG A 115 -41.92 -10.74 -2.17
C ARG A 115 -42.10 -9.67 -3.24
N ASP A 116 -42.89 -9.96 -4.27
CA ASP A 116 -43.14 -9.05 -5.40
C ASP A 116 -41.85 -8.49 -6.04
N GLY A 117 -40.82 -9.35 -6.13
CA GLY A 117 -39.50 -9.00 -6.65
C GLY A 117 -38.64 -8.14 -5.70
N LYS A 118 -39.12 -7.78 -4.51
CA LYS A 118 -38.40 -6.98 -3.52
C LYS A 118 -37.92 -7.84 -2.34
N PRO A 119 -36.66 -7.70 -1.90
CA PRO A 119 -36.16 -8.41 -0.73
C PRO A 119 -36.81 -7.88 0.55
N THR A 120 -37.32 -8.78 1.40
CA THR A 120 -37.92 -8.42 2.70
C THR A 120 -37.02 -8.72 3.89
N ARG A 121 -35.82 -9.29 3.67
CA ARG A 121 -34.82 -9.50 4.71
C ARG A 121 -33.41 -9.19 4.22
N TYR A 122 -32.66 -8.47 5.03
CA TYR A 122 -31.22 -8.26 4.85
C TYR A 122 -30.45 -8.73 6.08
N ASP A 123 -29.38 -9.49 5.84
CA ASP A 123 -28.39 -9.78 6.88
C ASP A 123 -27.23 -8.78 6.76
N LEU A 124 -26.85 -8.21 7.89
CA LEU A 124 -25.84 -7.17 8.02
C LEU A 124 -24.63 -7.71 8.78
N VAL A 125 -23.43 -7.30 8.37
CA VAL A 125 -22.16 -7.71 8.98
C VAL A 125 -21.23 -6.51 9.16
N CYS A 126 -20.20 -6.70 9.99
CA CYS A 126 -19.11 -5.75 10.10
C CYS A 126 -18.31 -5.66 8.79
N ASP A 127 -17.73 -4.51 8.48
CA ASP A 127 -16.83 -4.30 7.33
C ASP A 127 -15.57 -5.17 7.36
N ARG A 128 -15.15 -5.59 8.57
CA ARG A 128 -14.06 -6.56 8.76
C ARG A 128 -14.52 -8.01 8.90
N GLY A 129 -15.81 -8.25 8.66
CA GLY A 129 -16.43 -9.58 8.69
C GLY A 129 -16.02 -10.47 7.52
N GLY A 130 -16.06 -11.77 7.75
CA GLY A 130 -15.78 -12.81 6.78
C GLY A 130 -14.30 -13.13 6.56
N VAL A 131 -14.07 -14.22 5.84
CA VAL A 131 -12.73 -14.78 5.67
C VAL A 131 -11.99 -14.12 4.49
N LYS A 132 -10.69 -13.95 4.65
CA LYS A 132 -9.77 -13.55 3.58
C LYS A 132 -9.63 -14.68 2.56
N TYR A 133 -9.81 -14.36 1.28
CA TYR A 133 -9.38 -15.28 0.24
C TYR A 133 -7.85 -15.30 0.16
N SER A 134 -7.23 -16.46 0.34
CA SER A 134 -5.80 -16.69 0.13
C SER A 134 -5.59 -17.44 -1.18
N SER A 135 -4.91 -16.83 -2.15
CA SER A 135 -4.49 -17.52 -3.38
C SER A 135 -3.07 -18.10 -3.23
N THR A 136 -2.88 -19.34 -3.71
CA THR A 136 -1.57 -20.01 -3.72
C THR A 136 -0.68 -19.58 -4.90
N ALA A 137 -1.27 -18.94 -5.93
CA ALA A 137 -0.63 -18.75 -7.24
C ALA A 137 0.41 -17.59 -7.34
N LYS A 138 0.47 -16.66 -6.38
CA LYS A 138 1.53 -15.61 -6.30
C LYS A 138 1.46 -14.93 -4.93
N LYS A 139 2.54 -14.97 -4.14
CA LYS A 139 2.65 -14.21 -2.88
C LYS A 139 2.77 -12.71 -3.20
N ARG A 140 1.64 -12.01 -3.25
CA ARG A 140 1.59 -10.57 -2.95
C ARG A 140 1.46 -10.41 -1.43
N ASN A 141 1.64 -9.21 -0.89
CA ASN A 141 1.22 -8.90 0.49
C ASN A 141 -0.23 -8.39 0.43
N PRO A 142 -1.26 -9.27 0.48
CA PRO A 142 -2.65 -8.83 0.41
C PRO A 142 -3.01 -8.08 1.70
N SER A 143 -3.16 -6.76 1.59
CA SER A 143 -3.75 -5.94 2.64
C SER A 143 -5.28 -6.06 2.62
N THR A 144 -5.81 -7.26 2.90
CA THR A 144 -7.24 -7.35 3.23
C THR A 144 -7.44 -6.90 4.67
N ARG A 145 -8.55 -6.21 4.92
CA ARG A 145 -8.94 -5.74 6.25
C ARG A 145 -9.93 -6.69 6.95
N LYS A 146 -10.20 -7.85 6.34
CA LYS A 146 -11.05 -8.90 6.87
C LYS A 146 -10.32 -9.66 7.98
N VAL A 147 -10.91 -9.71 9.17
CA VAL A 147 -10.39 -10.44 10.35
C VAL A 147 -11.40 -11.49 10.85
N ASP A 148 -12.40 -11.80 10.02
CA ASP A 148 -13.51 -12.67 10.38
C ASP A 148 -14.27 -12.20 11.64
N CYS A 149 -14.63 -10.91 11.66
CA CYS A 149 -15.41 -10.34 12.76
C CYS A 149 -16.77 -11.05 12.92
N PRO A 150 -17.14 -11.47 14.15
CA PRO A 150 -18.38 -12.23 14.40
C PRO A 150 -19.65 -11.36 14.43
N TRP A 151 -19.52 -10.03 14.53
CA TRP A 151 -20.67 -9.13 14.62
C TRP A 151 -21.66 -9.29 13.46
N ARG A 152 -22.93 -9.52 13.80
CA ARG A 152 -24.01 -9.80 12.85
C ARG A 152 -25.33 -9.21 13.32
N ALA A 153 -26.11 -8.70 12.38
CA ALA A 153 -27.47 -8.23 12.63
C ALA A 153 -28.41 -8.61 11.48
N LYS A 154 -29.71 -8.58 11.74
CA LYS A 154 -30.78 -8.76 10.72
C LYS A 154 -31.65 -7.52 10.65
N ALA A 155 -32.06 -7.19 9.43
CA ALA A 155 -33.14 -6.25 9.15
C ALA A 155 -34.25 -7.03 8.43
N VAL A 156 -35.46 -7.04 9.00
CA VAL A 156 -36.62 -7.77 8.45
C VAL A 156 -37.77 -6.79 8.25
N CYS A 157 -38.33 -6.76 7.05
CA CYS A 157 -39.58 -6.06 6.77
C CYS A 157 -40.74 -6.92 7.29
N GLU A 158 -41.38 -6.45 8.34
CA GLU A 158 -42.47 -7.15 9.00
C GLU A 158 -43.80 -6.64 8.48
N VAL A 159 -44.49 -7.49 7.71
CA VAL A 159 -45.79 -7.16 7.09
C VAL A 159 -46.85 -6.87 8.15
N GLN A 160 -46.79 -7.55 9.31
CA GLN A 160 -47.72 -7.35 10.42
C GLN A 160 -47.61 -5.95 11.06
N LEU A 161 -46.46 -5.30 10.93
CA LEU A 161 -46.23 -3.94 11.40
C LEU A 161 -46.55 -2.88 10.33
N GLY A 162 -47.24 -3.23 9.25
CA GLY A 162 -47.53 -2.29 8.15
C GLY A 162 -46.31 -2.00 7.29
N ASN A 163 -45.56 -3.04 6.92
CA ASN A 163 -44.37 -2.99 6.05
C ASN A 163 -43.21 -2.15 6.64
N GLN A 164 -43.12 -2.11 7.97
CA GLN A 164 -42.01 -1.45 8.65
C GLN A 164 -40.84 -2.43 8.83
N TRP A 165 -39.65 -1.85 8.97
CA TRP A 165 -38.39 -2.60 9.08
C TRP A 165 -37.97 -2.72 10.53
N ARG A 166 -37.86 -3.96 11.01
CA ARG A 166 -37.32 -4.28 12.33
C ARG A 166 -35.83 -4.57 12.22
N PHE A 167 -35.02 -3.84 12.97
CA PHE A 167 -33.61 -4.14 13.18
C PHE A 167 -33.44 -4.99 14.45
N ALA A 168 -32.66 -6.07 14.37
CA ALA A 168 -32.30 -6.89 15.53
C ALA A 168 -30.84 -7.34 15.43
N VAL A 169 -30.09 -7.18 16.52
CA VAL A 169 -28.70 -7.63 16.59
C VAL A 169 -28.70 -9.12 16.92
N GLN A 170 -27.95 -9.91 16.15
CA GLN A 170 -27.80 -11.35 16.42
C GLN A 170 -26.59 -11.59 17.32
N GLU A 171 -25.46 -10.99 16.97
CA GLU A 171 -24.19 -11.13 17.67
C GLU A 171 -23.56 -9.74 17.78
N GLY A 172 -23.32 -9.29 19.01
CA GLY A 172 -22.79 -7.96 19.32
C GLY A 172 -21.26 -7.93 19.48
N SER A 173 -20.61 -9.09 19.57
CA SER A 173 -19.16 -9.16 19.77
C SER A 173 -18.35 -8.72 18.55
N HIS A 174 -17.22 -8.07 18.82
CA HIS A 174 -16.23 -7.67 17.81
C HIS A 174 -14.85 -8.22 18.20
N ASN A 175 -14.10 -8.73 17.23
CA ASN A 175 -12.73 -9.21 17.41
C ASN A 175 -11.70 -8.23 16.83
N HIS A 176 -11.99 -6.93 16.91
CA HIS A 176 -11.06 -5.89 16.47
C HIS A 176 -11.34 -4.58 17.20
N GLU A 177 -10.30 -3.77 17.26
CA GLU A 177 -10.40 -2.43 17.82
C GLU A 177 -11.31 -1.53 16.96
N PRO A 178 -12.03 -0.58 17.59
CA PRO A 178 -12.65 0.54 16.90
C PRO A 178 -11.71 1.24 15.93
N ARG A 179 -12.21 1.50 14.73
CA ARG A 179 -11.61 2.37 13.73
C ARG A 179 -11.62 3.79 14.29
N ILE A 180 -10.45 4.25 14.68
CA ILE A 180 -10.15 5.67 14.78
C ILE A 180 -10.49 6.27 13.41
N ALA A 181 -11.25 7.37 13.39
CA ALA A 181 -11.50 8.15 12.19
C ALA A 181 -10.18 8.77 11.71
N THR A 182 -9.27 7.94 11.20
CA THR A 182 -8.21 8.41 10.33
C THR A 182 -8.93 9.07 9.16
N ALA A 183 -8.51 10.31 8.90
CA ALA A 183 -8.99 11.21 7.87
C ALA A 183 -9.41 10.46 6.59
N PRO A 184 -10.41 10.98 5.84
CA PRO A 184 -11.01 10.30 4.69
C PRO A 184 -9.96 9.65 3.79
N PRO A 185 -10.20 8.40 3.30
CA PRO A 185 -9.25 7.69 2.46
C PRO A 185 -8.95 8.55 1.21
N GLY A 186 -7.74 9.11 1.17
CA GLY A 186 -7.35 10.15 0.21
C GLY A 186 -6.57 11.32 0.83
N GLN A 187 -6.59 11.49 2.15
CA GLN A 187 -5.85 12.55 2.88
C GLN A 187 -4.57 12.06 3.58
N GLU A 188 -3.92 10.99 3.10
CA GLU A 188 -2.54 10.69 3.48
C GLU A 188 -1.50 11.52 2.71
N ASN A 189 -1.96 12.61 2.07
CA ASN A 189 -1.13 13.69 1.56
C ASN A 189 -0.81 14.68 2.68
N THR A 190 -0.42 14.16 3.85
CA THR A 190 0.37 15.03 4.74
C THR A 190 1.66 15.35 3.97
N PRO A 191 2.11 16.62 3.99
CA PRO A 191 3.32 17.02 3.27
C PRO A 191 4.51 16.12 3.63
N LEU A 192 4.55 15.64 4.88
CA LEU A 192 5.51 14.66 5.37
C LEU A 192 5.38 13.28 4.67
N ALA A 193 4.18 12.70 4.58
CA ALA A 193 4.00 11.40 3.94
C ALA A 193 4.27 11.45 2.43
N GLN A 194 4.00 12.57 1.76
CA GLN A 194 4.37 12.77 0.36
C GLN A 194 5.89 12.88 0.19
N SER A 195 6.57 13.59 1.09
CA SER A 195 8.04 13.65 1.12
C SER A 195 8.67 12.29 1.38
N ILE A 196 8.15 11.51 2.34
CA ILE A 196 8.63 10.15 2.63
C ILE A 196 8.50 9.27 1.39
N ARG A 197 7.32 9.23 0.75
CA ARG A 197 7.10 8.44 -0.48
C ARG A 197 8.02 8.87 -1.63
N SER A 198 8.18 10.18 -1.82
CA SER A 198 9.04 10.72 -2.87
C SER A 198 10.51 10.40 -2.62
N PHE A 199 10.93 10.40 -1.35
CA PHE A 199 12.28 10.05 -0.93
C PHE A 199 12.55 8.56 -1.11
N THR A 200 11.64 7.68 -0.69
CA THR A 200 11.75 6.23 -0.94
C THR A 200 11.95 5.93 -2.42
N ASN A 201 11.11 6.49 -3.29
CA ASN A 201 11.24 6.30 -4.73
C ASN A 201 12.55 6.84 -5.32
N LYS A 202 13.15 7.89 -4.72
CA LYS A 202 14.46 8.40 -5.13
C LYS A 202 15.58 7.44 -4.70
N ILE A 203 15.52 6.93 -3.47
CA ILE A 203 16.48 5.93 -2.98
C ILE A 203 16.44 4.67 -3.84
N ASP A 204 15.25 4.18 -4.20
CA ASP A 204 15.13 2.98 -5.03
C ASP A 204 15.78 3.17 -6.41
N ARG A 205 15.63 4.36 -7.01
CA ARG A 205 16.31 4.70 -8.27
C ARG A 205 17.82 4.79 -8.09
N LEU A 206 18.29 5.46 -7.05
CA LEU A 206 19.72 5.59 -6.76
C LEU A 206 20.37 4.22 -6.50
N ASN A 207 19.71 3.35 -5.75
CA ASN A 207 20.17 1.99 -5.49
C ASN A 207 20.27 1.20 -6.80
N HIS A 208 19.28 1.33 -7.68
CA HIS A 208 19.33 0.70 -8.98
C HIS A 208 20.47 1.23 -9.86
N ASP A 209 20.66 2.55 -9.93
CA ASP A 209 21.76 3.17 -10.70
C ASP A 209 23.13 2.80 -10.12
N MET A 210 23.27 2.75 -8.80
CA MET A 210 24.48 2.28 -8.13
C MET A 210 24.78 0.82 -8.49
N ASN A 211 23.82 -0.08 -8.33
CA ASN A 211 24.02 -1.49 -8.66
C ASN A 211 24.35 -1.70 -10.16
N GLN A 212 23.74 -0.91 -11.04
CA GLN A 212 24.11 -0.92 -12.46
C GLN A 212 25.52 -0.37 -12.71
N GLY A 213 25.91 0.69 -12.00
CA GLY A 213 27.24 1.29 -12.09
C GLY A 213 28.33 0.29 -11.68
N PHE A 214 28.13 -0.41 -10.56
CA PHE A 214 29.04 -1.46 -10.11
C PHE A 214 29.15 -2.60 -11.13
N GLY A 215 28.04 -3.07 -11.70
CA GLY A 215 28.08 -4.12 -12.73
C GLY A 215 28.84 -3.70 -14.01
N ARG A 216 28.78 -2.42 -14.41
CA ARG A 216 29.58 -1.91 -15.54
C ARG A 216 31.06 -1.81 -15.21
N ILE A 217 31.39 -1.44 -13.97
CA ILE A 217 32.77 -1.36 -13.50
C ILE A 217 33.37 -2.77 -13.44
N GLU A 218 32.64 -3.76 -12.94
CA GLU A 218 33.07 -5.17 -12.95
C GLU A 218 33.40 -5.65 -14.38
N GLN A 219 32.52 -5.39 -15.34
CA GLN A 219 32.77 -5.76 -16.75
C GLN A 219 33.98 -5.03 -17.36
N ALA A 220 34.22 -3.78 -16.99
CA ALA A 220 35.38 -3.03 -17.44
C ALA A 220 36.68 -3.59 -16.86
N LEU A 221 36.68 -3.95 -15.57
CA LEU A 221 37.80 -4.61 -14.90
C LEU A 221 38.10 -5.97 -15.54
N ASP A 222 37.09 -6.79 -15.82
CA ASP A 222 37.27 -8.07 -16.53
C ASP A 222 37.87 -7.90 -17.92
N THR A 223 37.41 -6.87 -18.65
CA THR A 223 37.94 -6.55 -19.97
C THR A 223 39.41 -6.11 -19.89
N MET A 224 39.78 -5.37 -18.85
CA MET A 224 41.18 -4.98 -18.61
C MET A 224 42.04 -6.18 -18.21
N ASN A 225 41.57 -7.05 -17.32
CA ASN A 225 42.28 -8.29 -16.95
C ASN A 225 42.56 -9.16 -18.18
N LYS A 226 41.56 -9.34 -19.05
CA LYS A 226 41.73 -10.12 -20.29
C LYS A 226 42.71 -9.48 -21.27
N ARG A 227 42.80 -8.15 -21.30
CA ARG A 227 43.83 -7.45 -22.10
C ARG A 227 45.23 -7.67 -21.52
N LEU A 228 45.36 -7.67 -20.19
CA LEU A 228 46.63 -7.97 -19.52
C LEU A 228 47.07 -9.42 -19.79
N GLU A 229 46.18 -10.40 -19.69
CA GLU A 229 46.48 -11.80 -20.05
C GLU A 229 46.96 -11.94 -21.50
N ASN A 230 46.34 -11.23 -22.45
CA ASN A 230 46.79 -11.24 -23.85
C ASN A 230 48.18 -10.60 -24.02
N LEU A 231 48.48 -9.54 -23.26
CA LEU A 231 49.81 -8.94 -23.24
C LEU A 231 50.85 -9.88 -22.61
N GLU A 232 50.51 -10.58 -21.54
CA GLU A 232 51.36 -11.60 -20.92
C GLU A 232 51.64 -12.76 -21.87
N ASN A 233 50.62 -13.27 -22.57
CA ASN A 233 50.80 -14.33 -23.58
C ASN A 233 51.69 -13.88 -24.75
N ARG A 234 51.56 -12.62 -25.17
CA ARG A 234 52.44 -12.00 -26.17
C ARG A 234 53.88 -11.88 -25.66
N ALA A 235 54.06 -11.47 -24.40
CA ALA A 235 55.35 -11.34 -23.74
C ALA A 235 56.03 -12.71 -23.55
N GLY A 236 55.27 -13.74 -23.17
CA GLY A 236 55.75 -15.12 -23.01
C GLY A 236 56.26 -15.76 -24.32
N GLY A 237 55.88 -15.23 -25.47
CA GLY A 237 56.42 -15.66 -26.78
C GLY A 237 57.83 -15.14 -27.08
N TYR A 238 58.34 -14.15 -26.35
CA TYR A 238 59.69 -13.62 -26.56
C TYR A 238 60.77 -14.49 -25.88
N GLU A 239 60.46 -15.12 -24.76
CA GLU A 239 61.37 -16.01 -24.01
C GLU A 239 61.91 -17.19 -24.85
N PRO A 240 61.07 -18.02 -25.51
CA PRO A 240 61.57 -19.12 -26.35
C PRO A 240 62.26 -18.63 -27.63
N ARG A 241 61.89 -17.43 -28.11
CA ARG A 241 62.54 -16.82 -29.28
C ARG A 241 63.96 -16.37 -28.96
N PHE A 242 64.18 -15.85 -27.75
CA PHE A 242 65.50 -15.48 -27.26
C PHE A 242 66.37 -16.73 -27.03
N GLN A 243 65.83 -17.77 -26.39
CA GLN A 243 66.53 -19.05 -26.21
C GLN A 243 66.91 -19.71 -27.55
N ASN A 244 66.06 -19.61 -28.58
CA ASN A 244 66.39 -20.10 -29.92
C ASN A 244 67.51 -19.29 -30.59
N MET A 245 67.51 -17.96 -30.42
CA MET A 245 68.61 -17.10 -30.87
C MET A 245 69.92 -17.42 -30.15
N GLU A 246 69.87 -17.60 -28.83
CA GLU A 246 71.01 -17.95 -27.99
C GLU A 246 71.60 -19.32 -28.38
N SER A 247 70.76 -20.34 -28.57
CA SER A 247 71.18 -21.67 -29.04
C SER A 247 71.84 -21.63 -30.42
N ARG A 248 71.36 -20.76 -31.32
CA ARG A 248 71.98 -20.57 -32.64
C ARG A 248 73.31 -19.84 -32.55
N LEU A 249 73.41 -18.85 -31.66
CA LEU A 249 74.65 -18.10 -31.42
C LEU A 249 75.72 -19.02 -30.82
N GLN A 250 75.33 -19.84 -29.83
CA GLN A 250 76.19 -20.83 -29.20
C GLN A 250 76.59 -21.95 -30.18
N GLY A 251 75.69 -22.34 -31.10
CA GLY A 251 76.01 -23.25 -32.20
C GLY A 251 76.96 -22.64 -33.24
N MET A 252 76.99 -21.30 -33.38
CA MET A 252 77.96 -20.58 -34.23
C MET A 252 79.31 -20.43 -33.51
N GLU A 253 79.29 -20.16 -32.21
CA GLU A 253 80.46 -20.08 -31.33
C GLU A 253 81.15 -21.44 -31.17
N ALA A 254 80.39 -22.53 -31.11
CA ALA A 254 80.90 -23.90 -31.11
C ALA A 254 81.43 -24.38 -32.46
N ARG A 255 81.17 -23.64 -33.56
CA ARG A 255 81.54 -24.02 -34.94
C ARG A 255 82.71 -23.23 -35.54
N GLY A 256 83.29 -22.27 -34.85
CA GLY A 256 84.49 -21.59 -35.34
C GLY A 256 84.69 -20.28 -34.60
N SER A 257 85.71 -20.15 -33.75
CA SER A 257 87.10 -20.15 -34.22
C SER A 257 87.19 -19.43 -35.55
N MET A 258 86.98 -18.11 -35.51
CA MET A 258 87.35 -17.22 -36.61
C MET A 258 88.88 -17.12 -36.67
N GLU A 259 89.54 -18.25 -36.90
CA GLU A 259 90.89 -18.30 -37.43
C GLU A 259 90.74 -18.85 -38.85
N LEU A 260 90.83 -17.95 -39.83
CA LEU A 260 90.95 -18.35 -41.23
C LEU A 260 92.41 -18.78 -41.44
N PRO A 261 92.68 -19.97 -42.02
CA PRO A 261 94.03 -20.36 -42.39
C PRO A 261 94.43 -19.57 -43.64
N MET A 262 95.19 -18.49 -43.44
CA MET A 262 95.75 -17.65 -44.51
C MET A 262 96.98 -18.31 -45.15
N ASP A 263 96.99 -19.64 -45.32
CA ASP A 263 98.18 -20.38 -45.81
C ASP A 263 98.05 -20.86 -47.27
N ASP A 264 96.85 -20.91 -47.84
CA ASP A 264 96.63 -21.44 -49.20
C ASP A 264 96.88 -20.38 -50.31
N VAL A 265 96.77 -19.10 -49.95
CA VAL A 265 96.91 -17.99 -50.91
C VAL A 265 98.37 -17.75 -51.29
N ASP A 266 99.29 -17.89 -50.34
CA ASP A 266 100.75 -17.78 -50.58
C ASP A 266 101.31 -19.01 -51.32
N ALA A 267 100.77 -20.20 -51.05
CA ALA A 267 101.17 -21.43 -51.76
C ALA A 267 100.82 -21.40 -53.26
N ARG A 268 99.71 -20.75 -53.62
CA ARG A 268 99.28 -20.58 -55.03
C ARG A 268 100.07 -19.49 -55.77
N LEU A 269 100.53 -18.47 -55.07
CA LEU A 269 101.37 -17.42 -55.64
C LEU A 269 102.79 -17.91 -55.98
N LEU A 270 103.33 -18.85 -55.20
CA LEU A 270 104.65 -19.44 -55.46
C LEU A 270 104.64 -20.50 -56.58
N SER A 271 103.52 -21.20 -56.83
CA SER A 271 103.44 -22.17 -57.94
C SER A 271 103.22 -21.52 -59.31
N SER A 272 102.74 -20.27 -59.33
CA SER A 272 102.52 -19.47 -60.54
C SER A 272 103.78 -18.80 -61.09
N SER A 273 104.94 -18.90 -60.42
CA SER A 273 106.17 -18.18 -60.79
C SER A 273 107.29 -19.06 -61.38
N VAL A 274 107.00 -20.30 -61.79
CA VAL A 274 107.93 -21.11 -62.59
C VAL A 274 107.23 -21.55 -63.87
N MET A 275 107.43 -20.77 -64.93
CA MET A 275 107.78 -21.16 -66.30
C MET A 275 107.87 -19.92 -67.19
#